data_AF-A0A0Q6QF78-F1
#
_entry.id   AF-A0A0Q6QF78-F1
#
_cell.length_a   1.000
_cell.length_b   1.000
_cell.length_c   1.000
_cell.angle_alpha   90.00
_cell.angle_beta   90.00
_cell.angle_gamma   90.00
#
_symmetry.space_group_name_H-M   'P 1'
#
loop_
_entity.id
_entity.type
_entity.pdbx_description
1 polymer ?
#
loop_
_entity_poly.entity_id
_entity_poly.type
_entity_poly.pdbx_seq_one_letter_code
_entity_poly.pdbx_strand_id
1 'polypeptide(L)'
;MDTILTVILGSSVISAFVAIFFASRDSERKISIENITMERTKWRDKVRALSLSTVEAISSGDKVQILALRAELSLRLNPNDEFDNYIVGLVCVVPENQRSAATEKFTASVAQVLKHDWDRSKLEASSIFGRLKLTRSVLKKAFYEVPSLEVPKDPT
;
A
#
# COMPACT_ATOMS: atom_id res chain seq x y z
N MET A 1 39.19 22.64 -41.75
CA MET A 1 38.15 21.59 -41.66
C MET A 1 38.28 20.79 -40.37
N ASP A 2 39.49 20.66 -39.81
CA ASP A 2 39.78 19.80 -38.65
C ASP A 2 39.16 20.26 -37.33
N THR A 3 39.00 21.56 -37.13
CA THR A 3 38.31 22.15 -35.97
C THR A 3 36.82 21.82 -35.94
N ILE A 4 36.15 21.83 -37.09
CA ILE A 4 34.72 21.52 -37.20
C ILE A 4 34.48 20.03 -36.94
N LEU A 5 35.32 19.16 -37.51
CA LEU A 5 35.29 17.71 -37.24
C LEU A 5 35.52 17.40 -35.76
N THR A 6 36.47 18.06 -35.11
CA THR A 6 36.77 17.85 -33.68
C THR A 6 35.62 18.32 -32.78
N VAL A 7 34.96 19.44 -33.11
CA VAL A 7 33.79 19.93 -32.35
C VAL A 7 32.58 19.02 -32.53
N ILE A 8 32.34 18.51 -33.74
CA ILE A 8 31.23 17.57 -34.02
C ILE A 8 31.49 16.22 -33.34
N LEU A 9 32.72 15.71 -33.39
CA LEU A 9 33.09 14.44 -32.74
C LEU A 9 33.10 14.57 -31.20
N GLY A 10 33.61 15.68 -30.65
CA GLY A 10 33.60 15.93 -29.22
C GLY A 10 32.18 16.09 -28.65
N SER A 11 31.31 16.82 -29.34
CA SER A 11 29.91 17.04 -28.91
C SER A 11 29.04 15.79 -29.02
N SER A 12 29.25 14.95 -30.04
CA SER A 12 28.52 13.68 -30.21
C SER A 12 28.91 12.62 -29.17
N VAL A 13 30.19 12.56 -28.77
CA VAL A 13 30.63 11.66 -27.71
C VAL A 13 30.03 12.07 -26.36
N ILE A 14 30.05 13.37 -26.02
CA ILE A 14 29.46 13.88 -24.78
C ILE A 14 27.93 13.62 -24.75
N SER A 15 27.22 13.87 -25.86
CA SER A 15 25.79 13.61 -25.92
C SER A 15 25.45 12.12 -25.79
N ALA A 16 26.27 11.22 -26.34
CA ALA A 16 26.13 9.78 -26.16
C ALA A 16 26.29 9.37 -24.69
N PHE A 17 27.29 9.89 -23.97
CA PHE A 17 27.46 9.62 -22.54
C PHE A 17 26.28 10.11 -21.70
N VAL A 18 25.79 11.32 -21.99
CA VAL A 18 24.61 11.88 -21.32
C VAL A 18 23.37 11.01 -21.60
N ALA A 19 23.16 10.59 -22.85
CA ALA A 19 22.06 9.70 -23.22
C ALA A 19 22.16 8.33 -22.53
N ILE A 20 23.35 7.73 -22.46
CA ILE A 20 23.59 6.47 -21.75
C ILE A 20 23.29 6.61 -20.25
N PHE A 21 23.70 7.73 -19.62
CA PHE A 21 23.43 7.99 -18.21
C PHE A 21 21.94 8.15 -17.90
N PHE A 22 21.19 8.87 -18.74
CA PHE A 22 19.74 8.97 -18.58
C PHE A 22 19.05 7.63 -18.85
N ALA A 23 19.46 6.89 -19.88
CA ALA A 23 18.90 5.58 -20.21
C ALA A 23 19.12 4.54 -19.09
N SER A 24 20.30 4.51 -18.48
CA SER A 24 20.58 3.60 -17.34
C SER A 24 19.72 3.96 -16.13
N ARG A 25 19.63 5.24 -15.80
CA ARG A 25 18.81 5.73 -14.67
C ARG A 25 17.32 5.42 -14.85
N ASP A 26 16.81 5.59 -16.05
CA ASP A 26 15.42 5.28 -16.38
C ASP A 26 15.14 3.78 -16.35
N SER A 27 16.08 2.95 -16.81
CA SER A 27 15.99 1.49 -16.75
C SER A 27 15.92 0.96 -15.31
N GLU A 28 16.86 1.37 -14.44
CA GLU A 28 16.88 0.97 -13.02
C GLU A 28 15.60 1.38 -12.29
N ARG A 29 15.12 2.60 -12.57
CA ARG A 29 13.89 3.11 -12.01
C ARG A 29 12.68 2.31 -12.49
N LYS A 30 12.63 1.95 -13.77
CA LYS A 30 11.54 1.13 -14.32
C LYS A 30 11.49 -0.24 -13.66
N ILE A 31 12.64 -0.93 -13.57
CA ILE A 31 12.74 -2.26 -12.96
C ILE A 31 12.32 -2.22 -11.48
N SER A 32 12.77 -1.23 -10.72
CA SER A 32 12.39 -1.10 -9.31
C SER A 32 10.90 -0.80 -9.13
N ILE A 33 10.32 0.08 -9.95
CA ILE A 33 8.88 0.36 -9.93
C ILE A 33 8.09 -0.91 -10.28
N GLU A 34 8.48 -1.63 -11.33
CA GLU A 34 7.80 -2.86 -11.76
C GLU A 34 7.78 -3.89 -10.63
N ASN A 35 8.93 -4.20 -10.02
CA ASN A 35 9.03 -5.13 -8.91
C ASN A 35 8.15 -4.71 -7.72
N ILE A 36 8.19 -3.45 -7.31
CA ILE A 36 7.36 -2.94 -6.21
C ILE A 36 5.87 -3.05 -6.55
N THR A 37 5.47 -2.72 -7.78
CA THR A 37 4.07 -2.81 -8.20
C THR A 37 3.56 -4.25 -8.26
N MET A 38 4.41 -5.20 -8.65
CA MET A 38 4.10 -6.62 -8.62
C MET A 38 3.90 -7.11 -7.18
N GLU A 39 4.84 -6.84 -6.28
CA GLU A 39 4.73 -7.24 -4.87
C GLU A 39 3.52 -6.59 -4.19
N ARG A 40 3.20 -5.33 -4.50
CA ARG A 40 1.98 -4.69 -3.99
C ARG A 40 0.70 -5.32 -4.52
N THR A 41 0.69 -5.76 -5.78
CA THR A 41 -0.46 -6.49 -6.33
C THR A 41 -0.67 -7.79 -5.58
N LYS A 42 0.39 -8.59 -5.39
CA LYS A 42 0.34 -9.81 -4.58
C LYS A 42 -0.11 -9.54 -3.15
N TRP A 43 0.43 -8.50 -2.52
CA TRP A 43 0.04 -8.08 -1.18
C TRP A 43 -1.45 -7.73 -1.10
N ARG A 44 -1.96 -6.87 -2.01
CA ARG A 44 -3.38 -6.49 -2.04
C ARG A 44 -4.30 -7.69 -2.23
N ASP A 45 -3.96 -8.59 -3.14
CA ASP A 45 -4.78 -9.78 -3.42
C ASP A 45 -4.81 -10.72 -2.22
N LYS A 46 -3.67 -10.87 -1.54
CA LYS A 46 -3.59 -11.66 -0.31
C LYS A 46 -4.33 -11.01 0.86
N VAL A 47 -4.26 -9.68 1.02
CA VAL A 47 -5.04 -8.94 2.03
C VAL A 47 -6.53 -9.13 1.76
N ARG A 48 -7.01 -8.96 0.52
CA ARG A 48 -8.42 -9.19 0.17
C ARG A 48 -8.86 -10.61 0.49
N ALA A 49 -8.06 -11.62 0.13
CA ALA A 49 -8.37 -13.01 0.42
C ALA A 49 -8.48 -13.26 1.93
N LEU A 50 -7.53 -12.75 2.71
CA LEU A 50 -7.56 -12.87 4.17
C LEU A 50 -8.76 -12.16 4.78
N SER A 51 -9.13 -11.00 4.26
CA SER A 51 -10.29 -10.26 4.73
C SER A 51 -11.59 -11.00 4.49
N LEU A 52 -11.77 -11.64 3.33
CA LEU A 52 -12.93 -12.49 3.06
C LEU A 52 -13.00 -13.67 4.04
N SER A 53 -11.90 -14.42 4.20
CA SER A 53 -11.85 -15.52 5.17
C SER A 53 -12.05 -15.05 6.62
N THR A 54 -11.63 -13.82 6.96
CA THR A 54 -11.83 -13.24 8.28
C THR A 54 -13.30 -12.94 8.54
N VAL A 55 -14.00 -12.38 7.55
CA VAL A 55 -15.43 -12.14 7.64
C VAL A 55 -16.20 -13.45 7.81
N GLU A 56 -15.83 -14.50 7.05
CA GLU A 56 -16.42 -15.84 7.18
C GLU A 56 -16.17 -16.46 8.58
N ALA A 57 -14.94 -16.36 9.09
CA ALA A 57 -14.57 -16.88 10.39
C ALA A 57 -15.27 -16.14 11.54
N ILE A 58 -15.37 -14.81 11.47
CA ILE A 58 -16.12 -14.00 12.45
C ILE A 58 -17.61 -14.35 12.40
N SER A 59 -18.18 -14.49 11.19
CA SER A 59 -19.61 -14.81 11.01
C SER A 59 -19.98 -16.19 11.55
N SER A 60 -19.12 -17.19 11.31
CA SER A 60 -19.28 -18.55 11.85
C SER A 60 -18.93 -18.67 13.33
N GLY A 61 -18.10 -17.77 13.86
CA GLY A 61 -17.61 -17.83 15.23
C GLY A 61 -16.49 -18.86 15.45
N ASP A 62 -15.80 -19.26 14.38
CA ASP A 62 -14.68 -20.20 14.45
C ASP A 62 -13.46 -19.53 15.12
N LYS A 63 -13.31 -19.79 16.42
CA LYS A 63 -12.24 -19.21 17.23
C LYS A 63 -10.84 -19.56 16.73
N VAL A 64 -10.64 -20.79 16.25
CA VAL A 64 -9.31 -21.25 15.80
C VAL A 64 -8.94 -20.53 14.53
N GLN A 65 -9.89 -20.44 13.59
CA GLN A 65 -9.68 -19.73 12.33
C GLN A 65 -9.49 -18.23 12.54
N ILE A 66 -10.24 -17.59 13.45
CA ILE A 66 -10.08 -16.17 13.79
C ILE A 66 -8.66 -15.89 14.30
N LEU A 67 -8.13 -16.72 15.22
CA LEU A 67 -6.77 -16.53 15.76
C LEU A 67 -5.70 -16.72 14.68
N ALA A 68 -5.85 -17.73 13.83
CA ALA A 68 -4.94 -17.98 12.72
C ALA A 68 -4.93 -16.81 11.72
N LEU A 69 -6.10 -16.30 11.35
CA LEU A 69 -6.24 -15.17 10.42
C LEU A 69 -5.73 -13.87 11.03
N ARG A 70 -5.93 -13.63 12.33
CA ARG A 70 -5.35 -12.48 13.05
C ARG A 70 -3.83 -12.49 12.95
N ALA A 71 -3.21 -13.63 13.22
CA ALA A 71 -1.76 -13.79 13.11
C ALA A 71 -1.28 -13.62 11.65
N GLU A 72 -2.00 -14.19 10.69
CA GLU A 72 -1.62 -14.08 9.28
C GLU A 72 -1.74 -12.62 8.75
N LEU A 73 -2.74 -11.88 9.24
CA LEU A 73 -2.95 -10.46 8.91
C LEU A 73 -1.90 -9.56 9.60
N SER A 74 -1.54 -9.84 10.85
CA SER A 74 -0.51 -9.05 11.57
C SER A 74 0.87 -9.17 10.95
N LEU A 75 1.19 -10.29 10.30
CA LEU A 75 2.42 -10.47 9.53
C LEU A 75 2.46 -9.66 8.23
N ARG A 76 1.33 -9.11 7.77
CA ARG A 76 1.20 -8.40 6.50
C ARG A 76 0.96 -6.91 6.64
N LEU A 77 0.37 -6.49 7.74
CA LEU A 77 0.16 -5.09 8.07
C LEU A 77 1.36 -4.54 8.83
N ASN A 78 1.50 -3.22 8.88
CA ASN A 78 2.63 -2.57 9.52
C ASN A 78 2.46 -2.56 11.05
N PRO A 79 3.29 -3.28 11.82
CA PRO A 79 3.16 -3.31 13.27
C PRO A 79 3.48 -1.98 13.95
N ASN A 80 4.12 -1.05 13.24
CA ASN A 80 4.44 0.29 13.76
C ASN A 80 3.36 1.34 13.40
N ASP A 81 2.29 0.95 12.71
CA ASP A 81 1.19 1.82 12.37
C ASP A 81 -0.02 1.54 13.27
N GLU A 82 -0.54 2.59 13.91
CA GLU A 82 -1.64 2.46 14.89
C GLU A 82 -2.94 1.98 14.24
N PHE A 83 -3.22 2.40 12.99
CA PHE A 83 -4.44 2.02 12.28
C PHE A 83 -4.37 0.57 11.80
N ASP A 84 -3.21 0.12 11.34
CA ASP A 84 -2.96 -1.28 11.00
C ASP A 84 -3.10 -2.19 12.24
N ASN A 85 -2.53 -1.78 13.38
CA ASN A 85 -2.71 -2.51 14.64
C ASN A 85 -4.18 -2.55 15.09
N TYR A 86 -4.91 -1.46 14.89
CA TYR A 86 -6.34 -1.41 15.14
C TYR A 86 -7.11 -2.44 14.29
N ILE A 87 -6.80 -2.56 12.99
CA ILE A 87 -7.41 -3.56 12.10
C ILE A 87 -7.14 -4.98 12.61
N VAL A 88 -5.92 -5.27 13.02
CA VAL A 88 -5.57 -6.57 13.63
C VAL A 88 -6.38 -6.80 14.91
N GLY A 89 -6.57 -5.76 15.73
CA GLY A 89 -7.38 -5.80 16.94
C GLY A 89 -8.88 -6.07 16.70
N LEU A 90 -9.41 -5.68 15.53
CA LEU A 90 -10.79 -6.01 15.14
C LEU A 90 -11.00 -7.49 14.84
N VAL A 91 -9.91 -8.24 14.57
CA VAL A 91 -9.97 -9.69 14.37
C VAL A 91 -9.97 -10.38 15.73
N CYS A 92 -11.15 -10.48 16.32
CA CYS A 92 -11.34 -11.11 17.62
C CYS A 92 -12.63 -11.94 17.66
N VAL A 93 -12.73 -12.79 18.68
CA VAL A 93 -13.95 -13.56 18.94
C VAL A 93 -14.99 -12.61 19.50
N VAL A 94 -16.11 -12.46 18.80
CA VAL A 94 -17.22 -11.59 19.20
C VAL A 94 -18.52 -12.38 19.43
N PRO A 95 -19.39 -11.92 20.35
CA PRO A 95 -20.73 -12.48 20.52
C PRO A 95 -21.54 -12.46 19.21
N GLU A 96 -22.43 -13.44 19.04
CA GLU A 96 -23.20 -13.62 17.80
C GLU A 96 -23.98 -12.37 17.37
N ASN A 97 -24.60 -11.69 18.33
CA ASN A 97 -25.34 -10.44 18.11
C ASN A 97 -24.47 -9.26 17.66
N GLN A 98 -23.15 -9.35 17.78
CA GLN A 98 -22.19 -8.31 17.39
C GLN A 98 -21.39 -8.66 16.13
N ARG A 99 -21.49 -9.89 15.62
CA ARG A 99 -20.71 -10.35 14.45
C ARG A 99 -20.90 -9.46 13.24
N SER A 100 -22.14 -9.08 12.91
CA SER A 100 -22.43 -8.19 11.78
C SER A 100 -21.70 -6.85 11.91
N ALA A 101 -21.82 -6.19 13.07
CA ALA A 101 -21.16 -4.91 13.32
C ALA A 101 -19.63 -5.04 13.30
N ALA A 102 -19.08 -6.12 13.85
CA ALA A 102 -17.65 -6.40 13.82
C ALA A 102 -17.13 -6.60 12.39
N THR A 103 -17.83 -7.39 11.58
CA THR A 103 -17.47 -7.61 10.17
C THR A 103 -17.55 -6.34 9.33
N GLU A 104 -18.55 -5.49 9.56
CA GLU A 104 -18.70 -4.20 8.87
C GLU A 104 -17.53 -3.27 9.21
N LYS A 105 -17.23 -3.12 10.52
CA LYS A 105 -16.12 -2.30 11.00
C LYS A 105 -14.79 -2.76 10.42
N PHE A 106 -14.51 -4.07 10.48
CA PHE A 106 -13.31 -4.67 9.91
C PHE A 106 -13.20 -4.43 8.40
N THR A 107 -14.29 -4.68 7.67
CA THR A 107 -14.33 -4.51 6.21
C THR A 107 -14.08 -3.06 5.81
N ALA A 108 -14.70 -2.11 6.51
CA ALA A 108 -14.50 -0.68 6.26
C ALA A 108 -13.04 -0.27 6.49
N SER A 109 -12.41 -0.74 7.57
CA SER A 109 -11.00 -0.41 7.87
C SER A 109 -10.03 -1.02 6.86
N VAL A 110 -10.24 -2.27 6.43
CA VAL A 110 -9.45 -2.88 5.34
C VAL A 110 -9.61 -2.10 4.04
N ALA A 111 -10.85 -1.72 3.69
CA ALA A 111 -11.11 -0.95 2.48
C ALA A 111 -10.34 0.37 2.48
N GLN A 112 -10.21 1.01 3.66
CA GLN A 112 -9.42 2.22 3.83
C GLN A 112 -7.91 1.98 3.60
N VAL A 113 -7.34 0.90 4.14
CA VAL A 113 -5.93 0.53 3.87
C VAL A 113 -5.68 0.32 2.38
N LEU A 114 -6.56 -0.44 1.71
CA LEU A 114 -6.44 -0.70 0.28
C LEU A 114 -6.59 0.59 -0.55
N LYS A 115 -7.45 1.51 -0.10
CA LYS A 115 -7.62 2.82 -0.71
C LYS A 115 -6.36 3.68 -0.58
N HIS A 116 -5.73 3.68 0.58
CA HIS A 116 -4.47 4.40 0.82
C HIS A 116 -3.33 3.83 -0.04
N ASP A 117 -3.18 2.51 -0.12
CA ASP A 117 -2.17 1.88 -0.99
C ASP A 117 -2.38 2.22 -2.48
N TRP A 118 -3.63 2.25 -2.93
CA TRP A 118 -3.98 2.68 -4.28
C TRP A 118 -3.59 4.13 -4.55
N ASP A 119 -3.93 5.05 -3.64
CA ASP A 119 -3.60 6.45 -3.79
C ASP A 119 -2.08 6.70 -3.76
N ARG A 120 -1.33 5.96 -2.93
CA ARG A 120 0.14 5.92 -2.95
C ARG A 120 0.70 5.40 -4.28
N SER A 121 0.14 4.32 -4.81
CA SER A 121 0.60 3.75 -6.08
C SER A 121 0.40 4.71 -7.25
N LYS A 122 -0.71 5.46 -7.28
CA LYS A 122 -0.91 6.54 -8.27
C LYS A 122 0.11 7.67 -8.14
N LEU A 123 0.45 8.07 -6.92
CA LEU A 123 1.48 9.07 -6.65
C LEU A 123 2.84 8.62 -7.21
N GLU A 124 3.23 7.39 -6.92
CA GLU A 124 4.54 6.85 -7.35
C GLU A 124 4.64 6.71 -8.86
N ALA A 125 3.56 6.26 -9.50
CA ALA A 125 3.45 6.16 -10.96
C ALA A 125 3.39 7.53 -11.65
N SER A 126 3.00 8.60 -10.93
CA SER A 126 2.94 9.94 -11.52
C SER A 126 4.34 10.54 -11.75
N SER A 127 4.48 11.28 -12.86
CA SER A 127 5.67 12.10 -13.14
C SER A 127 5.88 13.17 -12.07
N ILE A 128 7.08 13.74 -11.97
CA ILE A 128 7.45 14.77 -10.97
C ILE A 128 6.43 15.93 -10.95
N PHE A 129 5.97 16.38 -12.12
CA PHE A 129 4.92 17.39 -12.25
C PHE A 129 3.54 16.92 -11.74
N GLY A 130 3.23 15.63 -11.90
CA GLY A 130 2.03 15.00 -11.35
C GLY A 130 2.07 14.86 -9.83
N ARG A 131 3.25 14.53 -9.27
CA ARG A 131 3.47 14.43 -7.81
C ARG A 131 3.21 15.75 -7.09
N LEU A 132 3.72 16.87 -7.61
CA LEU A 132 3.48 18.20 -7.01
C LEU A 132 2.00 18.61 -7.01
N LYS A 133 1.22 18.19 -8.01
CA LYS A 133 -0.23 18.48 -8.06
C LYS A 133 -1.02 17.58 -7.11
N LEU A 134 -0.70 16.29 -7.05
CA LEU A 134 -1.44 15.34 -6.21
C LEU A 134 -1.19 15.54 -4.71
N THR A 135 0.02 15.93 -4.28
CA THR A 135 0.32 16.16 -2.86
C THR A 135 -0.61 17.22 -2.25
N ARG A 136 -0.95 18.28 -3.00
CA ARG A 136 -1.92 19.31 -2.57
C ARG A 136 -3.34 18.76 -2.39
N SER A 137 -3.77 17.83 -3.24
CA SER A 137 -5.10 17.22 -3.17
C SER A 137 -5.20 16.13 -2.10
N VAL A 138 -4.14 15.36 -1.91
CA VAL A 138 -4.07 14.31 -0.88
C VAL A 138 -3.95 14.93 0.51
N LEU A 139 -3.16 15.98 0.70
CA LEU A 139 -3.08 16.70 1.99
C LEU A 139 -4.44 17.29 2.42
N LYS A 140 -5.25 17.78 1.48
CA LYS A 140 -6.63 18.24 1.77
C LYS A 140 -7.58 17.11 2.17
N LYS A 141 -7.26 15.86 1.84
CA LYS A 141 -8.10 14.68 2.07
C LYS A 141 -7.52 13.72 3.11
N ALA A 142 -6.33 13.99 3.63
CA ALA A 142 -5.63 13.20 4.64
C ALA A 142 -5.93 13.67 6.08
N PHE A 143 -6.53 14.85 6.25
CA PHE A 143 -7.27 15.19 7.46
C PHE A 143 -8.62 14.47 7.42
N TYR A 144 -8.64 13.19 7.77
CA TYR A 144 -9.87 12.45 8.03
C TYR A 144 -9.76 11.77 9.39
N GLU A 145 -10.83 11.92 10.16
CA GLU A 145 -10.97 11.44 11.54
C GLU A 145 -10.73 9.94 11.60
N VAL A 146 -9.76 9.55 12.42
CA VAL A 146 -9.68 8.19 12.95
C VAL A 146 -10.99 7.98 13.73
N PRO A 147 -11.84 7.00 13.36
CA PRO A 147 -12.99 6.65 14.20
C PRO A 147 -12.45 6.40 15.60
N SER A 148 -13.02 7.04 16.63
CA SER A 148 -12.54 6.96 18.01
C SER A 148 -12.08 5.54 18.34
N LEU A 149 -10.77 5.39 18.61
CA LEU A 149 -10.07 4.11 18.81
C LEU A 149 -10.51 3.46 20.12
N GLU A 150 -11.76 3.04 20.22
CA GLU A 150 -12.17 2.09 21.25
C GLU A 150 -11.80 0.70 20.75
N VAL A 151 -10.60 0.27 21.14
CA VAL A 151 -10.18 -1.12 21.02
C VAL A 151 -11.05 -1.94 21.97
N PRO A 152 -11.77 -2.98 21.49
CA PRO A 152 -12.47 -3.89 22.38
C PRO A 152 -11.45 -4.49 23.36
N LYS A 153 -11.65 -4.29 24.67
CA LYS A 153 -10.82 -4.95 25.68
C LYS A 153 -11.01 -6.45 25.54
N ASP A 154 -9.92 -7.19 25.45
CA ASP A 154 -9.95 -8.65 25.34
C ASP A 154 -10.82 -9.24 26.46
N PRO A 155 -11.80 -10.12 26.14
CA PRO A 155 -12.46 -10.90 27.16
C PRO A 155 -11.46 -11.95 27.65
N THR A 156 -10.88 -11.71 28.82
CA THR A 156 -10.23 -12.73 29.66
C THR A 156 -11.15 -13.92 29.89
#